data_AF-A0A3L7XWP4-F1
#
_entry.id   AF-A0A3L7XWP4-F1
#
_cell.length_a   1.000
_cell.length_b   1.000
_cell.length_c   1.000
_cell.angle_alpha   90.00
_cell.angle_beta   90.00
_cell.angle_gamma   90.00
#
_symmetry.space_group_name_H-M   'P 1'
#
loop_
_entity.id
_entity.type
_entity.pdbx_description
1 polymer ?
#
loop_
_entity_poly.entity_id
_entity_poly.type
_entity_poly.pdbx_seq_one_letter_code
_entity_poly.pdbx_strand_id
1 'polypeptide(L)' 'MQLLAAYGAIDAADLARLNLMKIVSDFREAMWGVLQSAISGLDFDFREYASTYFGRVELRLQEPALPAWLAQV' A
#
# COMPACT_ATOMS: atom_id res chain seq x y z
N MET A 1 -8.22 -13.37 7.00
CA MET A 1 -7.50 -14.51 7.60
C MET A 1 -7.50 -15.76 6.72
N GLN A 2 -8.58 -16.08 5.99
CA GLN A 2 -8.63 -17.26 5.11
C GLN A 2 -7.53 -17.33 4.03
N LEU A 3 -7.18 -16.20 3.40
CA LEU A 3 -6.15 -16.20 2.35
C LEU A 3 -4.74 -16.48 2.88
N LEU A 4 -4.42 -15.94 4.07
CA LEU A 4 -3.11 -16.09 4.71
C LEU A 4 -2.82 -17.55 5.08
N ALA A 5 -3.85 -18.29 5.49
CA ALA A 5 -3.71 -19.72 5.80
C ALA A 5 -3.24 -20.56 4.59
N ALA A 6 -3.45 -20.09 3.35
CA ALA A 6 -2.96 -20.76 2.16
C ALA A 6 -1.44 -20.61 1.94
N TYR A 7 -0.78 -19.67 2.62
CA TYR A 7 0.65 -19.40 2.51
C TYR A 7 1.49 -20.13 3.59
N GLY A 8 0.86 -20.96 4.41
CA GLY A 8 1.53 -21.75 5.46
C GLY A 8 1.48 -21.08 6.84
N ALA A 9 2.39 -21.51 7.73
CA ALA A 9 2.53 -20.89 9.04
C ALA A 9 3.10 -19.48 8.89
N ILE A 10 2.42 -18.50 9.49
CA ILE A 10 2.79 -17.08 9.43
C ILE A 10 3.11 -16.62 10.85
N ASP A 11 4.24 -15.93 11.02
CA ASP A 11 4.61 -15.32 12.29
C ASP A 11 4.29 -13.81 12.34
N ALA A 12 4.62 -13.17 13.46
CA ALA A 12 4.37 -11.75 13.65
C ALA A 12 5.23 -10.86 12.73
N ALA A 13 6.44 -11.28 12.37
CA ALA A 13 7.34 -10.53 11.51
C ALA A 13 6.87 -10.58 10.04
N ASP A 14 6.31 -11.70 9.61
CA ASP A 14 5.67 -11.83 8.30
C ASP A 14 4.49 -10.85 8.15
N LEU A 15 3.64 -10.76 9.18
CA LEU A 15 2.52 -9.82 9.19
C LEU A 15 2.98 -8.36 9.22
N ALA A 16 4.04 -8.06 9.98
CA ALA A 16 4.65 -6.74 9.99
C ALA A 16 5.16 -6.33 8.61
N ARG A 17 5.93 -7.21 7.94
CA ARG A 17 6.40 -7.03 6.56
C ARG A 17 5.24 -6.81 5.60
N LEU A 18 4.20 -7.64 5.68
CA LEU A 18 3.02 -7.50 4.82
C LEU A 18 2.34 -6.14 5.00
N ASN A 19 2.21 -5.64 6.23
CA ASN A 19 1.61 -4.34 6.47
C ASN A 19 2.47 -3.18 5.93
N LEU A 20 3.79 -3.24 6.09
CA LEU A 20 4.70 -2.28 5.47
C LEU A 20 4.63 -2.32 3.93
N MET A 21 4.57 -3.52 3.35
CA MET A 21 4.43 -3.70 1.90
C MET A 21 3.11 -3.17 1.36
N LYS A 22 2.01 -3.18 2.14
CA LYS A 22 0.76 -2.52 1.72
C LYS A 22 0.95 -1.01 1.53
N ILE A 23 1.70 -0.35 2.42
CA ILE A 23 2.00 1.09 2.31
C ILE A 23 2.77 1.37 1.03
N VAL A 24 3.85 0.61 0.80
CA VAL A 24 4.69 0.76 -0.40
C VAL A 24 3.89 0.44 -1.67
N SER A 25 3.01 -0.57 -1.63
CA SER A 25 2.16 -0.94 -2.76
C SER A 25 1.18 0.18 -3.12
N ASP A 26 0.52 0.81 -2.14
CA ASP A 26 -0.38 1.94 -2.40
C ASP A 26 0.40 3.14 -2.94
N PHE A 27 1.58 3.43 -2.39
CA PHE A 27 2.43 4.50 -2.90
C PHE A 27 2.86 4.26 -4.34
N ARG A 28 3.29 3.03 -4.68
CA ARG A 28 3.64 2.64 -6.06
C ARG A 28 2.47 2.84 -7.01
N GLU A 29 1.27 2.46 -6.59
CA GLU A 29 0.05 2.59 -7.39
C GLU A 29 -0.36 4.06 -7.58
N ALA A 30 -0.25 4.88 -6.54
CA ALA A 30 -0.46 6.32 -6.63
C ALA A 30 0.50 6.96 -7.65
N MET A 31 1.79 6.61 -7.57
CA MET A 31 2.81 7.10 -8.50
C MET A 31 2.58 6.61 -9.94
N TRP A 32 2.06 5.40 -10.13
CA TRP A 32 1.60 4.93 -11.43
C TRP A 32 0.48 5.82 -11.98
N GLY A 33 -0.53 6.16 -11.16
CA GLY A 33 -1.59 7.09 -11.54
C GLY A 33 -1.05 8.48 -11.91
N VAL A 34 -0.10 9.03 -11.14
CA VAL A 34 0.56 10.30 -11.47
C VAL A 34 1.23 10.24 -12.84
N LEU A 35 2.00 9.18 -13.13
CA LEU A 35 2.63 9.01 -14.43
C LEU A 35 1.60 8.93 -15.56
N GLN A 36 0.54 8.13 -15.38
CA GLN A 36 -0.53 7.99 -16.38
C GLN A 36 -1.27 9.31 -16.65
N SER A 37 -1.42 10.17 -15.63
CA SER A 37 -2.02 11.50 -15.82
C SER A 37 -1.25 12.40 -16.78
N ALA A 38 0.01 12.07 -17.09
CA ALA A 38 0.85 12.81 -18.03
C ALA A 38 1.01 12.13 -19.39
N ILE A 39 0.93 10.79 -19.45
CA ILE A 39 1.28 10.03 -20.66
C ILE A 39 0.12 9.27 -21.30
N SER A 40 -0.99 9.09 -20.59
CA SER A 40 -2.12 8.30 -21.10
C SER A 40 -3.02 9.12 -22.03
N GLY A 41 -3.51 8.49 -23.08
CA GLY A 41 -4.54 9.04 -23.98
C GLY A 41 -5.97 8.59 -23.66
N LEU A 42 -6.15 7.87 -22.53
CA LEU A 42 -7.47 7.39 -22.11
C LEU A 42 -8.28 8.51 -21.46
N ASP A 43 -9.59 8.52 -21.72
CA ASP A 43 -10.54 9.37 -20.99
C ASP A 43 -10.83 8.78 -19.61
N PHE A 44 -9.91 9.03 -18.68
CA PHE A 44 -9.95 8.53 -17.30
C PHE A 44 -9.26 9.53 -16.36
N ASP A 45 -9.85 9.75 -15.18
CA ASP A 45 -9.25 10.64 -14.17
C ASP A 45 -8.17 9.93 -13.36
N PHE A 46 -6.95 9.92 -13.92
CA PHE A 46 -5.79 9.37 -13.23
C PHE A 46 -5.36 10.18 -11.99
N ARG A 47 -5.73 11.47 -11.89
CA ARG A 47 -5.36 12.31 -10.73
C ARG A 47 -6.24 11.99 -9.52
N GLU A 48 -7.54 11.82 -9.75
CA GLU A 48 -8.46 11.35 -8.72
C GLU A 48 -8.10 9.92 -8.28
N TYR A 49 -7.77 9.05 -9.25
CA TYR A 49 -7.29 7.70 -8.95
C TYR A 49 -6.02 7.73 -8.06
N ALA A 50 -5.00 8.50 -8.45
CA ALA A 50 -3.78 8.64 -7.65
C ALA A 50 -4.07 9.19 -6.23
N SER A 51 -4.95 10.18 -6.13
CA SER A 51 -5.35 10.79 -4.85
C SER A 51 -5.97 9.76 -3.89
N THR A 52 -6.76 8.83 -4.40
CA THR A 52 -7.33 7.73 -3.60
C THR A 52 -6.25 6.87 -2.94
N TYR A 53 -5.17 6.56 -3.67
CA TYR A 53 -4.07 5.76 -3.14
C TYR A 53 -3.16 6.57 -2.21
N PHE A 54 -2.94 7.86 -2.48
CA PHE A 54 -2.22 8.72 -1.53
C PHE A 54 -2.96 8.86 -0.19
N GLY A 55 -4.28 9.03 -0.20
CA GLY A 55 -5.07 9.04 1.04
C GLY A 55 -4.94 7.73 1.84
N ARG A 56 -4.86 6.59 1.14
CA ARG A 56 -4.59 5.28 1.76
C ARG A 56 -3.19 5.17 2.37
N VAL A 57 -2.18 5.80 1.76
CA VAL A 57 -0.83 5.88 2.31
C VAL A 57 -0.85 6.73 3.57
N GLU A 58 -1.45 7.93 3.53
CA GLU A 58 -1.54 8.83 4.68
C GLU A 58 -2.21 8.16 5.88
N LEU A 59 -3.34 7.47 5.67
CA LEU A 59 -4.02 6.73 6.73
C LEU A 59 -3.14 5.63 7.33
N ARG A 60 -2.42 4.86 6.51
CA ARG A 60 -1.55 3.79 7.02
C ARG A 60 -0.30 4.30 7.72
N LEU A 61 0.21 5.46 7.32
CA LEU A 61 1.34 6.10 8.02
C LEU A 61 0.96 6.59 9.41
N GLN A 62 -0.34 6.75 9.69
CA GLN A 62 -0.86 7.13 11.01
C GLN A 62 -1.19 5.91 11.90
N GLU A 63 -1.00 4.68 11.42
CA GLU A 63 -1.27 3.48 12.19
C GLU A 63 -0.40 3.43 13.45
N PRO A 64 -0.98 3.32 14.66
CA PRO A 64 -0.20 3.25 15.91
C PRO A 64 0.78 2.08 15.97
N ALA A 65 0.51 1.02 15.20
CA ALA A 65 1.37 -0.15 15.11
C ALA A 65 2.55 0.03 14.15
N LEU A 66 2.63 1.12 13.38
CA LEU A 66 3.70 1.36 12.41
C LEU A 66 5.10 1.29 13.03
N PRO A 67 5.40 1.93 14.19
CA PRO A 67 6.71 1.80 14.82
C PRO A 67 7.04 0.35 15.21
N ALA A 68 6.03 -0.41 15.66
CA ALA A 68 6.22 -1.82 16.02
C ALA A 68 6.49 -2.68 14.78
N TRP A 69 5.83 -2.41 13.64
CA TRP A 69 6.12 -3.11 12.39
C TRP A 69 7.53 -2.82 11.88
N LEU A 70 7.97 -1.56 11.95
CA LEU A 70 9.31 -1.14 11.56
C LEU A 70 10.40 -1.78 12.44
N ALA A 71 10.12 -2.06 13.70
CA ALA A 71 11.05 -2.74 14.60
C ALA A 71 11.21 -4.25 14.32
N GLN A 72 10.33 -4.84 13.51
CA GLN A 72 10.32 -6.28 13.19
C GLN A 72 11.01 -6.60 11.84
N VAL A 73 11.45 -5.58 11.09
CA VAL A 73 12.05 -5.74 9.75
C VAL A 73 13.55 -5.60 9.71
#